data_AF-A0A9P0VPX7-F1
#
_entry.id   AF-A0A9P0VPX7-F1
#
_cell.length_a   1.000
_cell.length_b   1.000
_cell.length_c   1.000
_cell.angle_alpha   90.00
_cell.angle_beta   90.00
_cell.angle_gamma   90.00
#
_symmetry.space_group_name_H-M   'P 1'
#
loop_
_entity.id
_entity.type
_entity.pdbx_description
1 polymer ?
#
loop_
_entity_poly.entity_id
_entity_poly.type
_entity_poly.pdbx_seq_one_letter_code
_entity_poly.pdbx_strand_id
1 'polypeptide(L)' 'MSVGRTKCTAIINNVIGKISFENLISDLNCHKFSLLVDESTYFTSETHLAIVVRAAVRVVTGDSHD' A
#
# COMPACT_ATOMS: atom_id res chain seq x y z
N MET A 1 27.83 -9.68 3.48
CA MET A 1 27.29 -9.69 2.10
C MET A 1 26.47 -8.43 1.90
N SER A 2 26.79 -7.58 0.92
CA SER A 2 25.96 -6.40 0.58
C SER A 2 25.31 -6.61 -0.79
N VAL A 3 24.00 -6.41 -0.86
CA VAL A 3 23.28 -6.36 -2.14
C VAL A 3 23.56 -4.99 -2.75
N GLY A 4 24.11 -4.96 -3.96
CA GLY A 4 24.34 -3.71 -4.69
C GLY A 4 23.02 -2.96 -4.93
N ARG A 5 23.06 -1.62 -4.89
CA ARG A 5 21.88 -0.74 -4.97
C ARG A 5 20.91 -1.12 -6.09
N THR A 6 21.41 -1.35 -7.30
CA THR A 6 20.59 -1.73 -8.46
C THR A 6 19.86 -3.05 -8.27
N LYS A 7 20.52 -4.06 -7.68
CA LYS A 7 19.90 -5.36 -7.39
C LYS A 7 18.83 -5.23 -6.30
N CYS A 8 19.11 -4.41 -5.28
CA CYS A 8 18.13 -4.13 -4.22
C CYS A 8 16.88 -3.43 -4.80
N THR A 9 17.07 -2.40 -5.62
CA THR A 9 15.98 -1.70 -6.32
C THR A 9 15.17 -2.66 -7.20
N ALA A 10 15.84 -3.56 -7.93
CA ALA A 10 15.15 -4.55 -8.77
C ALA A 10 14.29 -5.51 -7.93
N ILE A 11 14.77 -5.97 -6.77
CA ILE A 11 14.00 -6.83 -5.86
C ILE A 11 12.80 -6.06 -5.29
N ILE A 12 13.02 -4.83 -4.83
CA ILE A 12 11.95 -3.98 -4.29
C ILE A 12 10.86 -3.76 -5.34
N ASN A 13 11.24 -3.33 -6.55
CA ASN A 13 10.26 -2.96 -7.56
C ASN A 13 9.54 -4.18 -8.16
N ASN A 14 10.29 -5.24 -8.46
CA ASN A 14 9.74 -6.35 -9.25
C ASN A 14 9.17 -7.48 -8.39
N VAL A 15 9.50 -7.53 -7.10
CA VAL A 15 9.05 -8.59 -6.20
C VAL A 15 8.23 -8.00 -5.05
N ILE A 16 8.86 -7.22 -4.17
CA ILE A 16 8.21 -6.75 -2.93
C ILE A 16 7.03 -5.83 -3.25
N GLY A 17 7.23 -4.84 -4.13
CA GLY A 17 6.19 -3.91 -4.54
C GLY A 17 5.02 -4.62 -5.23
N LYS A 18 5.31 -5.60 -6.09
CA LYS A 18 4.29 -6.38 -6.77
C LYS A 18 3.46 -7.23 -5.80
N ILE A 19 4.11 -8.01 -4.93
CA ILE A 19 3.42 -8.83 -3.92
C ILE A 19 2.65 -7.96 -2.93
N SER A 20 3.22 -6.84 -2.48
CA SER A 20 2.54 -5.91 -1.59
C SER A 20 1.28 -5.31 -2.23
N PHE A 21 1.32 -5.02 -3.53
CA PHE A 21 0.16 -4.52 -4.26
C PHE A 21 -0.93 -5.59 -4.38
N GLU A 22 -0.57 -6.82 -4.77
CA GLU A 22 -1.52 -7.94 -4.87
C GLU A 22 -2.18 -8.24 -3.51
N ASN A 23 -1.38 -8.26 -2.43
CA ASN A 23 -1.89 -8.45 -1.08
C ASN A 23 -2.85 -7.32 -0.66
N LEU A 24 -2.49 -6.06 -0.94
CA LEU A 24 -3.38 -4.93 -0.65
C LEU A 24 -4.72 -5.08 -1.36
N ILE A 25 -4.72 -5.43 -2.66
CA ILE A 25 -5.98 -5.65 -3.41
C ILE A 25 -6.80 -6.78 -2.80
N SER A 26 -6.15 -7.89 -2.43
CA SER A 26 -6.80 -9.01 -1.74
C SER A 26 -7.44 -8.56 -0.42
N ASP A 27 -6.72 -7.77 0.39
CA ASP A 27 -7.20 -7.28 1.67
C ASP A 27 -8.41 -6.35 1.50
N LEU A 28 -8.36 -5.44 0.52
CA LEU A 28 -9.47 -4.52 0.25
C LEU A 28 -10.71 -5.22 -0.32
N ASN A 29 -10.54 -6.32 -1.04
CA ASN A 29 -11.68 -7.13 -1.52
C ASN A 29 -12.38 -7.88 -0.37
N CYS A 30 -11.65 -8.27 0.67
CA CYS A 30 -12.19 -9.06 1.78
C CYS A 30 -12.75 -8.22 2.92
N HIS A 31 -12.29 -6.97 3.06
CA HIS A 31 -12.61 -6.14 4.23
C HIS A 31 -13.35 -4.86 3.83
N LYS A 32 -14.22 -4.38 4.72
CA LYS A 32 -14.81 -3.05 4.54
C LYS A 32 -13.74 -1.98 4.72
N PHE A 33 -13.68 -1.06 3.76
CA PHE A 33 -12.81 0.11 3.80
C PHE A 33 -13.58 1.35 3.36
N SER A 34 -13.01 2.52 3.60
CA SER A 34 -13.46 3.78 3.04
C SER A 34 -12.39 4.34 2.11
N LEU A 35 -12.82 4.94 1.01
CA LEU A 35 -11.96 5.64 0.08
C LEU A 35 -12.11 7.15 0.29
N LEU A 36 -11.00 7.84 0.47
CA LEU A 36 -10.93 9.28 0.30
C LEU A 36 -10.36 9.56 -1.07
N VAL A 37 -11.05 10.40 -1.83
CA VAL A 37 -10.61 10.87 -3.13
C VAL A 37 -10.59 12.39 -3.07
N ASP A 38 -9.44 12.96 -3.42
CA ASP A 38 -9.26 14.41 -3.51
C ASP A 38 -8.62 14.75 -4.85
N GLU A 39 -9.17 15.76 -5.51
CA GLU A 39 -8.66 16.28 -6.77
C GLU A 39 -8.26 17.72 -6.56
N SER A 40 -6.98 18.01 -6.78
CA SER A 40 -6.45 19.37 -6.75
C SER A 40 -5.91 19.75 -8.13
N THR A 41 -6.31 20.92 -8.61
CA THR A 41 -5.80 21.47 -9.87
C THR A 41 -4.87 22.63 -9.56
N TYR A 42 -3.62 22.51 -9.99
CA TYR A 42 -2.65 23.58 -9.88
C TYR A 42 -2.87 24.61 -11.01
N PHE A 43 -2.44 25.84 -10.80
CA PHE A 43 -2.70 26.94 -11.74
C PHE A 43 -2.07 26.72 -13.14
N THR A 44 -1.07 25.84 -13.25
CA THR A 44 -0.44 25.46 -14.53
C THR A 44 -1.23 24.39 -15.30
N SER A 45 -2.48 24.12 -14.90
CA SER A 45 -3.37 23.11 -15.49
C SER A 45 -2.93 21.66 -15.26
N GLU A 46 -2.08 21.42 -14.25
CA GLU A 46 -1.76 20.07 -13.77
C GLU A 46 -2.79 19.65 -12.73
N THR A 47 -3.44 18.51 -12.97
CA THR A 47 -4.41 17.91 -12.05
C THR A 47 -3.73 16.78 -11.27
N HIS A 48 -3.78 16.85 -9.95
CA HIS A 48 -3.32 15.79 -9.06
C HIS A 48 -4.52 15.10 -8.41
N LEU A 49 -4.58 13.78 -8.54
CA LEU A 49 -5.55 12.93 -7.86
C LEU A 49 -4.88 12.24 -6.67
N ALA A 50 -5.36 12.51 -5.47
CA ALA A 50 -4.98 11.80 -4.27
C ALA A 50 -6.03 10.74 -3.93
N ILE A 51 -5.59 9.51 -3.71
CA ILE A 51 -6.43 8.39 -3.32
C ILE A 51 -5.89 7.81 -2.02
N VAL A 52 -6.70 7.78 -0.97
CA VAL A 52 -6.33 7.22 0.32
C VAL A 52 -7.35 6.16 0.74
N VAL A 53 -6.85 4.99 1.08
CA VAL A 53 -7.65 3.90 1.62
C VAL A 53 -7.56 3.88 3.13
N ARG A 54 -8.71 3.86 3.81
CA ARG A 54 -8.81 3.66 5.25
C ARG A 54 -9.52 2.33 5.53
N ALA A 55 -8.79 1.38 6.10
CA ALA A 55 -9.32 0.08 6.49
C ALA A 55 -9.27 -0.09 8.02
N ALA A 56 -10.29 -0.72 8.59
CA ALA A 56 -10.28 -1.11 10.00
C ALA A 56 -9.60 -2.49 10.12
N VAL A 57 -8.35 -2.50 10.57
CA VAL A 57 -7.59 -3.74 10.76
C VAL A 57 -7.78 -4.23 12.19
N ARG A 58 -8.36 -5.42 12.35
CA ARG A 58 -8.35 -6.10 13.65
C ARG A 58 -6.97 -6.70 13.87
N VAL A 59 -6.19 -6.08 14.73
CA VAL A 59 -4.95 -6.69 15.24
C VAL A 59 -5.35 -7.75 16.25
N VAL A 60 -5.15 -9.02 15.92
CA VAL A 60 -5.23 -10.10 16.89
C VAL A 60 -3.88 -10.12 17.61
N THR A 61 -3.80 -9.46 18.76
CA THR A 61 -2.74 -9.74 19.73
C THR A 61 -2.99 -11.15 20.25
N GLY A 62 -2.08 -12.08 19.96
CA GLY A 62 -2.14 -13.40 20.55
C GLY A 62 -1.97 -13.27 22.05
N ASP A 63 -3.05 -13.43 22.79
CA ASP A 63 -2.97 -13.71 24.21
C ASP A 63 -2.34 -15.09 24.34
N SER A 64 -1.06 -15.10 24.71
CA SER A 64 -0.35 -16.29 25.17
C SER A 64 -1.08 -16.80 26.41
N HIS A 65 -1.96 -17.78 26.21
CA HIS A 65 -2.44 -18.63 27.29
C HIS A 65 -1.26 -19.47 27.78
N ASP A 66 -0.69 -19.06 28.91
CA ASP A 66 -0.06 -19.98 29.87
C ASP A 66 -1.15 -20.80 30.59
#